data_AF-A0A524GQZ1-F1
#
_entry.id   AF-A0A524GQZ1-F1
#
_cell.length_a   1.000
_cell.length_b   1.000
_cell.length_c   1.000
_cell.angle_alpha   90.00
_cell.angle_beta   90.00
_cell.angle_gamma   90.00
#
_symmetry.space_group_name_H-M   'P 1'
#
loop_
_entity.id
_entity.type
_entity.pdbx_description
1 polymer ?
#
loop_
_entity_poly.entity_id
_entity_poly.type
_entity_poly.pdbx_seq_one_letter_code
_entity_poly.pdbx_strand_id
1 'polypeptide(L)' 'MKFVTIGTGGVTGVYYPTGGAIAKIVNTKKDQYNIRCTVESTGGSVFNVNAIMKGDLEFGVVQS' A
#
# COMPACT_ATOMS: atom_id res chain seq x y z
N MET A 1 3.49 5.42 16.76
CA MET A 1 3.15 5.60 15.33
C MET A 1 3.54 4.35 14.57
N LYS A 2 2.56 3.68 13.96
CA LYS A 2 2.77 2.47 13.15
C LYS A 2 3.00 2.86 11.69
N PHE A 3 3.99 2.27 11.06
CA PHE A 3 4.20 2.39 9.62
C PHE A 3 3.43 1.29 8.92
N VAL A 4 2.79 1.65 7.80
CA VAL A 4 1.97 0.76 6.99
C VAL A 4 2.34 1.00 5.55
N THR A 5 2.64 -0.06 4.80
CA THR A 5 2.98 0.02 3.39
C THR A 5 1.96 -0.73 2.55
N ILE A 6 1.46 -0.06 1.51
CA ILE A 6 0.56 -0.63 0.51
C ILE A 6 1.38 -1.04 -0.70
N GLY A 7 1.44 -2.34 -0.98
CA GLY A 7 1.94 -2.86 -2.26
C GLY A 7 1.01 -2.46 -3.39
N THR A 8 1.57 -1.91 -4.47
CA THR A 8 0.78 -1.42 -5.60
C THR A 8 1.05 -2.22 -6.86
N GLY A 9 1.62 -1.61 -7.88
CA GLY A 9 2.09 -2.20 -9.12
C GLY A 9 3.16 -1.27 -9.69
N GLY A 10 3.51 -1.41 -10.96
CA GLY A 10 4.45 -0.48 -11.59
C GLY A 10 3.99 0.98 -11.51
N VAL A 11 4.93 1.91 -11.38
CA VAL A 11 4.67 3.35 -11.21
C VAL A 11 3.83 3.99 -12.32
N THR A 12 3.80 3.38 -13.51
CA THR A 12 2.99 3.80 -14.67
C THR A 12 1.61 3.15 -14.72
N GLY A 13 1.36 2.13 -13.89
CA GLY A 13 0.08 1.43 -13.79
C GLY A 13 -0.90 2.14 -12.86
N VAL A 14 -2.15 1.67 -12.84
CA VAL A 14 -3.23 2.31 -12.07
C VAL A 14 -3.16 2.03 -10.56
N TYR A 15 -2.47 0.97 -10.12
CA TYR A 15 -2.39 0.62 -8.69
C TYR A 15 -1.55 1.64 -7.92
N TYR A 16 -0.48 2.16 -8.52
CA TYR A 16 0.43 3.10 -7.87
C TYR A 16 -0.27 4.41 -7.46
N PRO A 17 -0.95 5.15 -8.36
CA PRO A 17 -1.71 6.35 -7.97
C PRO A 17 -2.90 6.02 -7.08
N THR A 18 -3.54 4.85 -7.25
CA THR A 18 -4.65 4.40 -6.38
C THR A 18 -4.17 4.23 -4.93
N GLY A 19 -3.08 3.49 -4.71
CA GLY A 19 -2.46 3.34 -3.40
C GLY A 19 -2.00 4.68 -2.83
N GLY A 20 -1.43 5.56 -3.67
CA GLY A 20 -0.96 6.88 -3.25
C GLY A 20 -2.09 7.78 -2.74
N ALA A 21 -3.24 7.73 -3.41
CA ALA A 21 -4.45 8.44 -2.98
C ALA A 21 -4.96 7.91 -1.63
N ILE A 22 -5.00 6.58 -1.45
CA ILE A 22 -5.37 5.95 -0.17
C ILE A 22 -4.41 6.39 0.94
N ALA A 23 -3.10 6.27 0.71
CA ALA A 23 -2.07 6.67 1.67
C ALA A 23 -2.20 8.14 2.06
N LYS A 24 -2.48 9.03 1.09
CA LYS A 24 -2.72 10.46 1.34
C LYS A 24 -3.93 10.67 2.27
N ILE A 25 -5.06 10.01 2.02
CA ILE A 25 -6.27 10.12 2.85
C ILE A 25 -6.00 9.65 4.27
N VAL A 26 -5.31 8.51 4.44
CA VAL A 26 -4.93 7.97 5.76
C VAL A 26 -4.00 8.93 6.49
N ASN A 27 -3.00 9.47 5.80
CA ASN A 27 -2.01 10.37 6.38
C ASN A 27 -2.61 11.72 6.82
N THR A 28 -3.66 12.21 6.17
CA THR A 28 -4.41 13.40 6.64
C THR A 28 -5.00 13.20 8.04
N LYS A 29 -5.26 11.94 8.44
CA LYS A 29 -5.76 11.56 9.77
C LYS A 29 -4.73 10.78 10.59
N LYS A 30 -3.43 10.94 10.30
CA LYS A 30 -2.34 10.18 10.95
C LYS A 30 -2.36 10.29 12.47
N ASP A 31 -2.73 11.44 13.02
CA ASP A 31 -2.73 11.69 14.47
C ASP A 31 -3.92 10.99 15.15
N GLN A 32 -5.05 10.83 14.44
CA GLN A 32 -6.21 10.07 14.91
C GLN A 32 -5.94 8.55 14.90
N TYR A 33 -5.30 8.04 13.84
CA TYR A 33 -5.07 6.61 13.69
C TYR A 33 -3.72 6.15 14.25
N ASN A 34 -2.83 7.07 14.60
CA ASN A 34 -1.43 6.81 14.95
C ASN A 34 -0.70 5.98 13.87
N ILE A 35 -1.05 6.20 12.59
CA ILE A 35 -0.54 5.48 11.42
C ILE A 35 0.10 6.45 10.43
N ARG A 36 1.26 6.07 9.88
CA ARG A 36 1.86 6.68 8.70
C ARG A 36 1.87 5.68 7.56
N CYS A 37 1.14 5.98 6.50
CA CYS A 37 0.94 5.11 5.34
C CYS A 37 1.84 5.51 4.17
N THR A 38 2.47 4.54 3.53
CA THR A 38 3.28 4.70 2.31
C THR A 38 2.83 3.71 1.23
N VAL A 39 3.34 3.88 0.02
CA VAL A 39 3.16 2.93 -1.08
C VAL A 39 4.50 2.41 -1.55
N GLU A 40 4.49 1.17 -2.03
CA GLU A 40 5.64 0.53 -2.67
C GLU A 40 5.26 0.11 -4.10
N SER A 41 6.14 0.37 -5.06
CA SER A 41 5.98 -0.13 -6.44
C SER A 41 6.36 -1.59 -6.46
N THR A 42 5.47 -2.45 -6.98
CA THR A 42 5.67 -3.90 -6.94
C THR A 42 5.42 -4.55 -8.30
N GLY A 43 5.62 -5.88 -8.37
CA GLY A 43 5.23 -6.70 -9.51
C GLY A 43 3.71 -6.90 -9.68
N GLY A 44 2.86 -6.31 -8.84
CA GLY A 44 1.40 -6.44 -8.92
C GLY A 44 0.81 -7.54 -8.03
N SER A 45 -0.41 -8.01 -8.37
CA SER A 45 -1.29 -8.79 -7.47
C SER A 45 -0.62 -10.00 -6.82
N VAL A 46 0.06 -10.86 -7.61
CA VAL A 46 0.69 -12.09 -7.09
C VAL A 46 1.82 -11.77 -6.11
N PHE A 47 2.63 -10.76 -6.42
CA PHE A 47 3.69 -10.30 -5.51
C PHE A 47 3.08 -9.75 -4.23
N ASN A 48 2.07 -8.89 -4.33
CA ASN A 48 1.42 -8.26 -3.18
C ASN A 48 0.84 -9.29 -2.22
N VAL A 49 0.09 -10.28 -2.72
CA VAL A 49 -0.48 -11.35 -1.90
C VAL A 49 0.61 -12.12 -1.17
N ASN A 50 1.66 -12.54 -1.88
CA ASN A 50 2.76 -13.30 -1.28
C ASN A 50 3.54 -12.50 -0.24
N ALA A 51 3.79 -11.21 -0.48
CA ALA A 51 4.47 -10.32 0.46
C ALA A 51 3.64 -10.09 1.72
N ILE A 52 2.32 -9.94 1.60
CA ILE A 52 1.41 -9.85 2.76
C ILE A 52 1.43 -11.15 3.57
N MET A 53 1.37 -12.32 2.91
CA MET A 53 1.43 -13.62 3.58
C MET A 53 2.76 -13.85 4.32
N LYS A 54 3.85 -13.25 3.85
CA LYS A 54 5.16 -13.29 4.52
C LYS A 54 5.33 -12.26 5.63
N GLY A 55 4.43 -11.27 5.71
CA GLY A 55 4.54 -10.15 6.63
C GLY A 55 5.45 -9.02 6.15
N ASP A 56 5.86 -9.02 4.87
CA ASP A 56 6.71 -7.99 4.27
C ASP A 56 5.92 -6.71 3.91
N LEU A 57 4.60 -6.84 3.72
CA LEU A 57 3.67 -5.74 3.46
C LEU A 57 2.43 -5.87 4.33
N GLU A 58 1.89 -4.74 4.83
CA GLU A 58 0.62 -4.74 5.56
C GLU A 58 -0.61 -4.82 4.65
N PHE A 59 -0.53 -4.24 3.45
CA PHE A 59 -1.63 -4.18 2.50
C PHE A 59 -1.14 -4.30 1.05
N GLY A 60 -2.05 -4.57 0.13
CA GLY A 60 -1.74 -4.60 -1.29
C GLY A 60 -2.98 -4.50 -2.18
N VAL A 61 -2.83 -3.84 -3.33
CA VAL A 61 -3.86 -3.77 -4.38
C VAL A 61 -3.82 -5.05 -5.21
N VAL A 62 -4.98 -5.64 -5.49
CA VAL A 62 -5.09 -6.90 -6.25
C VAL A 62 -6.24 -6.85 -7.26
N GLN A 63 -6.13 -7.62 -8.35
CA GLN A 63 -7.21 -7.88 -9.31
C GLN A 63 -7.78 -9.28 -9.13
N SER A 64 -9.08 -9.42 -9.38
CA SER A 64 -9.76 -10.70 -9.64
C SER A 64 -9.56 -11.19 -11.07
#